data_AF-Q6LIQ5-F1
#
_entry.id   AF-Q6LIQ5-F1
#
_cell.length_a   1.000
_cell.length_b   1.000
_cell.length_c   1.000
_cell.angle_alpha   90.00
_cell.angle_beta   90.00
_cell.angle_gamma   90.00
#
_symmetry.space_group_name_H-M   'P 1'
#
loop_
_entity.id
_entity.type
_entity.pdbx_description
1 polymer ?
#
loop_
_entity_poly.entity_id
_entity_poly.type
_entity_poly.pdbx_seq_one_letter_code
_entity_poly.pdbx_strand_id
1 'polypeptide(L)'
;MLIMTDDEQLRIKLIQDICDKRITGVEAARILRLSSRQVYRLVKRFMMLGSGGLLSLKRGRPSNHRHDERLKLRTLAIIHEYYIDFGPTLAHEKLAEVHDVHISLETLCQQLTSQRSR
;
A
#
# COMPACT_ATOMS: atom_id res chain seq x y z
N MET A 1 19.33 -5.36 -10.92
CA MET A 1 19.13 -6.77 -11.31
C MET A 1 17.92 -7.29 -10.55
N LEU A 2 16.82 -7.60 -11.25
CA LEU A 2 15.52 -7.89 -10.65
C LEU A 2 15.51 -9.31 -10.05
N ILE A 3 15.54 -9.43 -8.73
CA ILE A 3 15.22 -10.70 -8.07
C ILE A 3 13.68 -10.84 -8.13
N MET A 4 13.20 -11.55 -9.13
CA MET A 4 11.84 -12.06 -9.18
C MET A 4 11.72 -13.12 -8.08
N THR A 5 10.86 -12.89 -7.08
CA THR A 5 10.58 -13.88 -6.05
C THR A 5 9.92 -15.10 -6.70
N ASP A 6 10.30 -16.33 -6.33
CA ASP A 6 9.80 -17.59 -6.90
C ASP A 6 8.26 -17.64 -7.03
N ASP A 7 7.55 -17.00 -6.09
CA ASP A 7 6.08 -16.89 -6.09
C ASP A 7 5.50 -16.14 -7.30
N GLU A 8 6.23 -15.17 -7.88
CA GLU A 8 5.77 -14.40 -9.03
C GLU A 8 5.93 -15.17 -10.34
N GLN A 9 7.03 -15.91 -10.48
CA GLN A 9 7.23 -16.79 -11.62
C GLN A 9 6.20 -17.93 -11.62
N LEU A 10 5.97 -18.53 -10.45
CA LEU A 10 4.94 -19.54 -10.27
C LEU A 10 3.55 -18.99 -10.63
N ARG A 11 3.23 -17.77 -10.20
CA ARG A 11 1.95 -17.12 -10.53
C ARG A 11 1.78 -16.86 -12.02
N ILE A 12 2.81 -16.38 -12.71
CA ILE A 12 2.74 -16.17 -14.16
C ILE A 12 2.48 -17.49 -14.88
N LYS A 13 3.23 -18.54 -14.52
CA LYS A 13 3.08 -19.87 -15.11
C LYS A 13 1.68 -20.44 -14.91
N LEU A 14 1.15 -20.39 -13.69
CA LEU A 14 -0.17 -20.93 -13.38
C LEU A 14 -1.30 -20.16 -14.08
N ILE A 15 -1.18 -18.83 -14.20
CA ILE A 15 -2.18 -18.04 -14.93
C ILE A 15 -2.12 -18.34 -16.43
N GLN A 16 -0.93 -18.54 -16.99
CA GLN A 16 -0.76 -18.99 -18.37
C GLN A 16 -1.39 -20.38 -18.57
N ASP A 17 -1.15 -21.33 -17.66
CA ASP A 17 -1.74 -22.67 -17.69
C ASP A 17 -3.27 -22.63 -17.62
N ILE A 18 -3.87 -21.67 -16.91
CA ILE A 18 -5.33 -21.44 -16.90
C ILE A 18 -5.81 -20.92 -18.27
N CYS A 19 -5.10 -19.97 -18.86
CA CYS A 19 -5.42 -19.44 -20.19
C CYS A 19 -5.31 -20.53 -21.28
N ASP A 20 -4.31 -21.40 -21.15
CA ASP A 20 -4.09 -22.55 -22.04
C ASP A 20 -5.03 -23.74 -21.73
N LYS A 21 -5.97 -23.56 -20.79
CA LYS A 21 -6.95 -24.56 -20.33
C LYS A 21 -6.32 -25.86 -19.82
N ARG A 22 -5.05 -25.82 -19.39
CA ARG A 22 -4.31 -26.96 -18.82
C ARG A 22 -4.69 -27.22 -17.38
N ILE A 23 -5.03 -26.17 -16.63
CA ILE A 23 -5.51 -26.25 -15.25
C ILE A 23 -6.76 -25.39 -15.05
N THR A 24 -7.56 -25.72 -14.04
CA THR A 24 -8.73 -24.91 -13.69
C THR A 24 -8.34 -23.76 -12.75
N GLY A 25 -9.14 -22.68 -12.74
CA GLY A 25 -8.95 -21.58 -11.79
C GLY A 25 -9.07 -22.00 -10.32
N VAL A 26 -9.78 -23.10 -10.03
CA VAL A 26 -9.91 -23.68 -8.69
C VAL A 26 -8.61 -24.38 -8.27
N GLU A 27 -7.99 -25.11 -9.20
CA GLU A 27 -6.71 -25.78 -8.94
C GLU A 27 -5.59 -24.76 -8.72
N ALA A 28 -5.52 -23.75 -9.58
CA ALA A 28 -4.58 -22.64 -9.40
C ALA A 28 -4.79 -21.88 -8.08
N ALA A 29 -6.04 -21.75 -7.62
CA ALA A 29 -6.36 -21.13 -6.33
C ALA A 29 -5.76 -21.91 -5.15
N ARG A 30 -5.82 -23.25 -5.21
CA ARG A 30 -5.22 -24.14 -4.21
C ARG A 30 -3.69 -24.00 -4.19
N ILE A 31 -3.06 -24.01 -5.37
CA ILE A 31 -1.60 -23.91 -5.49
C ILE A 31 -1.10 -22.54 -5.03
N LEU A 32 -1.80 -21.46 -5.42
CA LEU A 32 -1.45 -20.09 -5.04
C LEU A 32 -1.88 -19.69 -3.62
N ARG A 33 -2.63 -20.56 -2.92
CA ARG A 33 -3.28 -20.25 -1.64
C ARG A 33 -4.11 -18.97 -1.68
N LEU A 34 -4.80 -18.74 -2.81
CA LEU A 34 -5.68 -17.61 -3.04
C LEU A 34 -7.13 -18.08 -3.16
N SER A 35 -8.08 -17.16 -3.00
CA SER A 35 -9.47 -17.44 -3.37
C SER A 35 -9.64 -17.56 -4.89
N SER A 36 -10.59 -18.38 -5.33
CA SER A 36 -10.96 -18.48 -6.74
C SER A 36 -11.26 -17.12 -7.37
N ARG A 37 -11.96 -16.22 -6.65
CA ARG A 37 -12.22 -14.84 -7.09
C ARG A 37 -10.93 -14.04 -7.34
N GLN A 38 -9.91 -14.18 -6.49
CA GLN A 38 -8.63 -13.52 -6.69
C GLN A 38 -7.92 -14.08 -7.93
N VAL A 39 -7.97 -15.39 -8.16
CA VAL A 39 -7.42 -16.02 -9.35
C VAL A 39 -8.12 -15.52 -10.62
N TYR A 40 -9.44 -15.49 -10.66
CA TYR A 40 -10.18 -14.93 -11.81
C TYR A 40 -9.84 -13.46 -12.09
N ARG A 41 -9.63 -12.65 -11.04
CA ARG A 41 -9.16 -11.26 -11.21
C ARG A 41 -7.77 -11.19 -11.83
N LEU A 42 -6.86 -12.10 -11.45
CA LEU A 42 -5.53 -12.19 -12.02
C LEU A 42 -5.59 -12.61 -13.50
N VAL A 43 -6.37 -13.64 -13.84
CA VAL A 43 -6.61 -14.07 -15.23
C VAL A 43 -7.15 -12.92 -16.06
N LYS A 44 -8.17 -12.21 -15.57
CA LYS A 44 -8.75 -11.06 -16.29
C LYS A 44 -7.71 -9.96 -16.54
N ARG A 45 -6.84 -9.66 -15.56
CA ARG A 45 -5.75 -8.68 -15.73
C ARG A 45 -4.70 -9.16 -16.73
N PHE A 46 -4.35 -10.44 -16.67
CA PHE A 46 -3.42 -11.05 -17.61
C PHE A 46 -3.94 -10.98 -19.05
N MET A 47 -5.23 -11.24 -19.27
CA MET A 47 -5.84 -11.10 -20.60
C MET A 47 -5.84 -9.65 -21.11
N MET A 48 -5.92 -8.65 -20.22
CA MET A 48 -5.94 -7.23 -20.62
C MET A 48 -4.55 -6.62 -20.80
N LEU A 49 -3.56 -7.05 -20.02
CA LEU A 49 -2.26 -6.37 -19.88
C LEU A 49 -1.06 -7.31 -20.05
N GLY A 50 -1.30 -8.58 -20.41
CA GLY A 50 -0.28 -9.62 -20.47
C GLY A 50 0.39 -9.90 -19.12
N SER A 51 1.64 -10.37 -19.16
CA SER A 51 2.46 -10.62 -17.96
C SER A 51 2.64 -9.37 -17.09
N GLY A 52 2.60 -8.17 -17.69
CA GLY A 52 2.63 -6.89 -16.99
C GLY A 52 1.45 -6.66 -16.03
N GLY A 53 0.29 -7.29 -16.30
CA GLY A 53 -0.89 -7.22 -15.42
C GLY A 53 -0.82 -8.09 -14.16
N LEU A 54 0.11 -9.05 -14.12
CA LEU A 54 0.39 -9.93 -12.99
C LEU A 54 1.53 -9.44 -12.11
N LEU A 55 2.39 -8.57 -12.65
CA LEU A 55 3.36 -7.82 -11.87
C LEU A 55 2.59 -6.98 -10.85
N SER A 56 3.01 -7.05 -9.58
CA SER A 56 2.38 -6.28 -8.52
C SER A 56 2.34 -4.81 -8.92
N LEU A 57 1.15 -4.21 -9.02
CA LEU A 57 0.97 -2.77 -9.25
C LEU A 57 1.60 -1.90 -8.13
N LYS A 58 2.02 -2.51 -7.01
CA LYS A 58 2.82 -1.85 -5.96
C LYS A 58 4.31 -1.77 -6.33
N ARG A 59 4.77 -2.51 -7.34
CA ARG A 59 6.14 -2.45 -7.84
C ARG A 59 6.22 -1.28 -8.82
N GLY A 60 6.73 -0.15 -8.33
CA GLY A 60 6.86 1.11 -9.07
C GLY A 60 5.85 2.20 -8.68
N ARG A 61 4.74 1.87 -8.01
CA ARG A 61 3.87 2.90 -7.40
C ARG A 61 4.27 3.14 -5.96
N PRO A 62 4.47 4.42 -5.52
CA PRO A 62 4.51 4.69 -4.10
C PRO A 62 3.24 4.15 -3.46
N SER A 63 3.37 3.43 -2.34
CA SER A 63 2.22 2.97 -1.55
C SER A 63 1.31 4.17 -1.28
N ASN A 64 -0.01 4.00 -1.20
CA ASN A 64 -0.88 5.08 -0.72
C ASN A 64 -0.39 5.57 0.67
N HIS A 65 0.17 4.65 1.49
CA HIS A 65 0.85 5.01 2.74
C HIS A 65 2.07 5.92 2.58
N ARG A 66 2.73 6.01 1.42
CA ARG A 66 3.84 6.97 1.19
C ARG A 66 3.33 8.40 1.04
N HIS A 67 2.11 8.60 0.52
CA HIS A 67 1.48 9.92 0.57
C HIS A 67 1.13 10.29 2.02
N ASP A 68 0.58 9.32 2.77
CA ASP A 68 0.31 9.50 4.20
C ASP A 68 1.59 9.72 5.02
N GLU A 69 2.70 9.07 4.64
CA GLU A 69 4.00 9.21 5.29
C GLU A 69 4.64 10.57 5.02
N ARG A 70 4.54 11.09 3.80
CA ARG A 70 4.99 12.47 3.51
C ARG A 70 4.19 13.50 4.28
N LEU A 71 2.87 13.33 4.34
CA LEU A 71 2.01 14.21 5.13
C LEU A 71 2.38 14.11 6.62
N LYS A 72 2.51 12.89 7.15
CA LYS A 72 2.96 12.62 8.52
C LYS A 72 4.32 13.26 8.83
N LEU A 73 5.31 13.10 7.96
CA LEU A 73 6.64 13.68 8.15
C LEU A 73 6.57 15.22 8.13
N ARG A 74 5.79 15.81 7.23
CA ARG A 74 5.58 17.26 7.17
C ARG A 74 4.89 17.78 8.44
N THR A 75 3.82 17.13 8.88
CA THR A 75 3.11 17.44 10.12
C THR A 75 4.05 17.40 11.32
N LEU A 76 4.82 16.32 11.46
CA LEU A 76 5.73 16.15 12.58
C LEU A 76 6.87 17.18 12.54
N ALA A 77 7.42 17.50 11.36
CA ALA A 77 8.43 18.55 11.24
C ALA A 77 7.91 19.91 11.73
N ILE A 78 6.71 20.30 11.32
CA ILE A 78 6.09 21.57 11.75
C ILE A 78 5.84 21.58 13.27
N ILE A 79 5.37 20.46 13.84
CA ILE A 79 5.15 20.37 15.29
C ILE A 79 6.46 20.49 16.05
N HIS A 80 7.51 19.77 15.62
CA HIS A 80 8.82 19.83 16.28
C HIS A 80 9.49 21.20 16.14
N GLU A 81 9.30 21.89 15.02
CA GLU A 81 9.93 23.19 14.74
C GLU A 81 9.20 24.37 15.40
N TYR A 82 7.85 24.34 15.47
CA TYR A 82 7.05 25.50 15.90
C TYR A 82 6.17 25.25 17.13
N TYR A 83 5.81 24.01 17.44
CA TYR A 83 4.74 23.67 18.39
C TYR A 83 5.11 22.54 19.36
N ILE A 84 6.39 22.40 19.72
CA ILE A 84 6.87 21.29 20.57
C ILE A 84 6.23 21.30 21.97
N ASP A 85 5.91 22.49 22.48
CA ASP A 85 5.30 22.69 23.80
C ASP A 85 3.75 22.64 23.75
N PHE A 86 3.17 22.42 22.56
CA PHE A 86 1.73 22.52 22.36
C PHE A 86 1.09 21.14 22.56
N GLY A 87 -0.04 21.11 23.27
CA GLY A 87 -0.88 19.92 23.34
C GLY A 87 -1.43 19.51 21.97
N PRO A 88 -1.80 18.24 21.76
CA PRO A 88 -2.27 17.72 20.48
C PRO A 88 -3.43 18.53 19.88
N THR A 89 -4.34 19.02 20.72
CA THR A 89 -5.47 19.85 20.27
C THR A 89 -5.03 21.20 19.70
N LEU A 90 -4.14 21.91 20.40
CA LEU A 90 -3.68 23.23 19.97
C LEU A 90 -2.74 23.13 18.75
N ALA A 91 -1.93 22.08 18.69
CA ALA A 91 -1.12 21.79 17.51
C ALA A 91 -2.00 21.49 16.28
N HIS A 92 -3.10 20.74 16.43
CA HIS A 92 -4.05 20.47 15.34
C HIS A 92 -4.69 21.77 14.80
N GLU A 93 -5.15 22.65 15.69
CA GLU A 93 -5.74 23.94 15.28
C GLU A 93 -4.73 24.78 14.49
N LYS A 94 -3.48 24.89 14.97
CA LYS A 94 -2.45 25.68 14.28
C LYS A 94 -1.98 25.04 12.97
N LEU A 95 -1.97 23.72 12.87
CA LEU A 95 -1.69 23.02 11.62
C LEU A 95 -2.73 23.33 10.54
N ALA A 96 -4.01 23.37 10.91
CA ALA A 96 -5.09 23.70 9.97
C ALA A 96 -5.12 25.19 9.61
N GLU A 97 -4.97 26.09 10.60
CA GLU A 97 -5.07 27.54 10.40
C GLU A 97 -3.87 28.17 9.69
N VAL A 98 -2.65 27.74 10.05
CA VAL A 98 -1.41 28.41 9.60
C VAL A 98 -0.74 27.68 8.46
N HIS A 99 -0.79 26.34 8.46
CA HIS A 99 -0.05 25.50 7.52
C HIS A 99 -0.92 24.81 6.46
N ASP A 100 -2.24 25.03 6.52
CA ASP A 100 -3.26 24.39 5.66
C ASP A 100 -3.14 22.85 5.65
N VAL A 101 -2.71 22.29 6.79
CA VAL A 101 -2.56 20.85 6.99
C VAL A 101 -3.79 20.30 7.70
N HIS A 102 -4.70 19.72 6.91
CA HIS A 102 -5.92 19.09 7.40
C HIS A 102 -5.67 17.63 7.74
N ILE A 103 -5.48 17.32 9.02
CA ILE A 103 -5.38 15.96 9.55
C ILE A 103 -6.40 15.79 10.67
N SER A 104 -6.93 14.58 10.90
CA SER A 104 -7.80 14.38 12.05
C SER A 104 -7.02 14.44 13.37
N LEU A 105 -7.66 14.97 14.42
CA LEU A 105 -7.08 14.99 15.78
C LEU A 105 -6.66 13.59 16.23
N GLU A 106 -7.42 12.55 15.88
CA GLU A 106 -7.07 11.15 16.16
C GLU A 106 -5.76 10.73 15.47
N THR A 107 -5.59 11.09 14.19
CA THR A 107 -4.37 10.80 13.43
C THR A 107 -3.17 11.50 14.07
N LEU A 108 -3.34 12.75 14.49
CA LEU A 108 -2.29 13.50 15.18
C LEU A 108 -1.91 12.87 16.52
N CYS A 109 -2.89 12.48 17.34
CA CYS A 109 -2.66 11.79 18.61
C CYS A 109 -1.93 10.45 18.42
N GLN A 110 -2.32 9.65 17.42
CA GLN A 110 -1.62 8.40 17.08
C GLN A 110 -0.18 8.67 16.64
N GLN A 111 0.07 9.74 15.87
CA GLN A 111 1.40 10.11 15.42
C GLN A 111 2.30 10.54 16.58
N LEU A 112 1.81 11.38 17.50
CA LEU A 112 2.54 11.82 18.68
C LEU A 112 2.81 10.67 19.67
N THR A 113 1.84 9.76 19.85
CA THR A 113 2.00 8.58 20.71
C THR A 113 3.04 7.61 20.12
N SER A 114 3.01 7.40 18.80
CA SER A 114 3.98 6.53 18.11
C SER A 114 5.42 7.07 18.17
N GLN A 115 5.61 8.38 18.34
CA GLN A 115 6.93 8.98 18.53
C GLN A 115 7.52 8.75 19.92
N ARG A 116 6.68 8.58 20.95
CA ARG A 116 7.10 8.44 22.35
C ARG A 116 7.72 7.07 22.70
N SER A 117 7.72 6.12 21.75
CA SER A 117 8.19 4.74 21.95
C SER A 117 9.52 4.45 21.22
N ARG A 118 10.43 5.43 21.17
CA ARG A 118 11.84 5.24 20.79
C ARG A 118 12.76 5.84 21.84
#